data_AF-A0A1X7R0K7-F1
#
_entry.id   AF-A0A1X7R0K7-F1
#
_cell.length_a   1.000
_cell.length_b   1.000
_cell.length_c   1.000
_cell.angle_alpha   90.00
_cell.angle_beta   90.00
_cell.angle_gamma   90.00
#
_symmetry.space_group_name_H-M   'P 1'
#
loop_
_entity.id
_entity.type
_entity.pdbx_description
1 polymer ?
#
loop_
_entity_poly.entity_id
_entity_poly.type
_entity_poly.pdbx_seq_one_letter_code
_entity_poly.pdbx_strand_id
1 'polypeptide(L)'
;MSTFTELNLQKHIRFLKRHLSLLPASHQHFDVNLLAIVFYALESLSALGQDIETAYCDNLKWIRNNYVSETIGDEKISGFVGGQTLNIPDTITLSLPNTLFGLLTLILLNDKEFFDKIVDIESICRFVSSCQLKENGAFVSVLDYKSGSPSVVDSHDLRFSYIAVTILYILGCRKEEDFAKYIDVRSLVSYIMSQSCSSGGFGAYGEPHAGYTSCAVSALKLLNKLDLIQKSQKERTIDWLLERQVSNEGFMGVQDISNECYDEEDHGGFQGRENKYADTCYAFWCLNSLSILEPNYKKLCNTELVKKYLLDRTQDVLTGGFMKNDEEDADLYHTCLGITTLKLIEGECNGLLCIPSHAARKFNL
;
A
#
# COMPACT_ATOMS: atom_id res chain seq x y z
N MET A 1 -11.29 -6.44 34.92
CA MET A 1 -10.63 -5.45 34.05
C MET A 1 -9.51 -6.19 33.34
N SER A 2 -9.74 -6.62 32.10
CA SER A 2 -8.69 -7.23 31.27
C SER A 2 -7.64 -6.15 31.02
N THR A 3 -6.42 -6.38 31.49
CA THR A 3 -5.25 -5.56 31.17
C THR A 3 -4.96 -5.74 29.68
N PHE A 4 -5.20 -4.71 28.88
CA PHE A 4 -4.85 -4.72 27.46
C PHE A 4 -3.34 -4.93 27.28
N THR A 5 -2.94 -5.74 26.31
CA THR A 5 -1.53 -5.85 25.96
C THR A 5 -1.11 -4.55 25.28
N GLU A 6 -0.06 -3.92 25.79
CA GLU A 6 0.50 -2.72 25.15
C GLU A 6 1.36 -3.11 23.94
N LEU A 7 1.53 -2.16 23.02
CA LEU A 7 2.46 -2.32 21.91
C LEU A 7 3.87 -2.51 22.45
N ASN A 8 4.52 -3.64 22.11
CA ASN A 8 5.88 -3.92 22.56
C ASN A 8 6.92 -3.16 21.72
N LEU A 9 6.95 -1.84 21.92
CA LEU A 9 7.71 -0.88 21.12
C LEU A 9 9.18 -1.31 20.92
N GLN A 10 9.84 -1.75 21.98
CA GLN A 10 11.25 -2.14 21.92
C GLN A 10 11.48 -3.39 21.06
N LYS A 11 10.56 -4.35 21.07
CA LYS A 11 10.67 -5.53 20.22
C LYS A 11 10.40 -5.20 18.76
N HIS A 12 9.37 -4.41 18.46
CA HIS A 12 9.10 -3.92 17.10
C HIS A 12 10.30 -3.16 16.53
N ILE A 13 10.88 -2.22 17.28
CA ILE A 13 12.08 -1.48 16.83
C ILE A 13 13.24 -2.43 16.53
N ARG A 14 13.48 -3.43 17.39
CA ARG A 14 14.56 -4.43 17.17
C ARG A 14 14.27 -5.29 15.95
N PHE A 15 13.03 -5.74 15.76
CA PHE A 15 12.58 -6.51 14.61
C PHE A 15 12.85 -5.76 13.30
N LEU A 16 12.46 -4.49 13.24
CA LEU A 16 12.62 -3.63 12.05
C LEU A 16 14.10 -3.37 11.75
N LYS A 17 14.89 -3.00 12.78
CA LYS A 17 16.34 -2.76 12.64
C LYS A 17 17.10 -4.03 12.23
N ARG A 18 16.67 -5.21 12.71
CA ARG A 18 17.25 -6.50 12.31
C ARG A 18 17.09 -6.72 10.81
N HIS A 19 15.89 -6.52 10.27
CA HIS A 19 15.63 -6.71 8.84
C HIS A 19 16.34 -5.69 7.95
N LEU A 20 16.53 -4.45 8.42
CA LEU A 20 17.36 -3.46 7.72
C LEU A 20 18.86 -3.81 7.76
N SER A 21 19.30 -4.59 8.74
CA SER A 21 20.71 -4.99 8.88
C SER A 21 21.02 -6.27 8.10
N LEU A 22 20.14 -7.27 8.18
CA LEU A 22 20.34 -8.58 7.57
C LEU A 22 19.00 -9.28 7.34
N LEU A 23 18.80 -9.79 6.13
CA LEU A 23 17.72 -10.71 5.78
C LEU A 23 18.22 -12.17 5.82
N PRO A 24 17.39 -13.13 6.27
CA PRO A 24 17.79 -14.53 6.24
C PRO A 24 17.80 -15.07 4.79
N ALA A 25 18.60 -16.11 4.53
CA ALA A 25 18.73 -16.71 3.20
C ALA A 25 17.40 -17.18 2.59
N SER A 26 16.42 -17.54 3.43
CA SER A 26 15.05 -17.87 2.98
C SER A 26 14.37 -16.72 2.22
N HIS A 27 14.81 -15.48 2.43
CA HIS A 27 14.26 -14.28 1.78
C HIS A 27 14.92 -13.96 0.42
N GLN A 28 15.79 -14.82 -0.11
CA GLN A 28 16.41 -14.59 -1.42
C GLN A 28 15.39 -14.33 -2.54
N HIS A 29 14.22 -14.97 -2.48
CA HIS A 29 13.15 -14.77 -3.47
C HIS A 29 12.53 -13.37 -3.43
N PHE A 30 12.79 -12.57 -2.40
CA PHE A 30 12.40 -11.16 -2.30
C PHE A 30 13.43 -10.18 -2.87
N ASP A 31 14.51 -10.63 -3.52
CA ASP A 31 15.53 -9.75 -4.12
C ASP A 31 14.91 -8.74 -5.12
N VAL A 32 13.78 -9.09 -5.74
CA VAL A 32 13.01 -8.22 -6.64
C VAL A 32 12.21 -7.12 -5.94
N ASN A 33 12.09 -7.19 -4.62
CA ASN A 33 11.25 -6.36 -3.77
C ASN A 33 12.05 -5.68 -2.65
N LEU A 34 13.38 -5.51 -2.77
CA LEU A 34 14.20 -4.93 -1.68
C LEU A 34 13.74 -3.53 -1.29
N LEU A 35 13.28 -2.71 -2.24
CA LEU A 35 12.75 -1.37 -1.93
C LEU A 35 11.48 -1.44 -1.08
N ALA A 36 10.62 -2.45 -1.28
CA ALA A 36 9.45 -2.65 -0.44
C ALA A 36 9.85 -3.03 1.00
N ILE A 37 10.84 -3.91 1.15
CA ILE A 37 11.41 -4.29 2.46
C ILE A 37 11.94 -3.06 3.20
N VAL A 38 12.75 -2.24 2.51
CA VAL A 38 13.32 -1.01 3.09
C VAL A 38 12.23 -0.02 3.45
N PHE A 39 11.25 0.17 2.57
CA PHE A 39 10.10 1.04 2.81
C PHE A 39 9.33 0.60 4.06
N TYR A 40 8.86 -0.65 4.14
CA TYR A 40 8.07 -1.14 5.27
C TYR A 40 8.80 -0.99 6.60
N ALA A 41 10.12 -1.25 6.61
CA ALA A 41 10.92 -1.10 7.81
C ALA A 41 11.09 0.35 8.26
N LEU A 42 11.39 1.26 7.33
CA LEU A 42 11.61 2.68 7.63
C LEU A 42 10.30 3.42 7.92
N GLU A 43 9.22 3.10 7.22
CA GLU A 43 7.87 3.57 7.50
C GLU A 43 7.52 3.26 8.96
N SER A 44 7.63 1.99 9.33
CA SER A 44 7.28 1.53 10.68
C SER A 44 8.14 2.21 11.75
N LEU A 45 9.45 2.33 11.53
CA LEU A 45 10.35 3.00 12.47
C LEU A 45 9.97 4.48 12.64
N SER A 46 9.65 5.17 11.54
CA SER A 46 9.19 6.57 11.55
C SER A 46 7.84 6.71 12.27
N ALA A 47 6.88 5.82 11.98
CA ALA A 47 5.59 5.75 12.66
C ALA A 47 5.75 5.53 14.16
N LEU A 48 6.72 4.72 14.58
CA LEU A 48 7.09 4.50 15.99
C LEU A 48 7.95 5.62 16.61
N GLY A 49 8.09 6.76 15.91
CA GLY A 49 8.77 7.95 16.41
C GLY A 49 10.30 7.84 16.47
N GLN A 50 10.90 6.90 15.73
CA GLN A 50 12.36 6.82 15.64
C GLN A 50 12.91 7.87 14.66
N ASP A 51 14.05 8.48 15.01
CA ASP A 51 14.77 9.40 14.11
C ASP A 51 15.50 8.61 13.01
N ILE A 52 14.74 8.24 11.97
CA ILE A 52 15.28 7.50 10.82
C ILE A 52 16.12 8.38 9.88
N GLU A 53 15.85 9.68 9.83
CA GLU A 53 16.56 10.62 8.94
C GLU A 53 18.04 10.69 9.32
N THR A 54 18.33 10.86 10.62
CA THR A 54 19.72 10.86 11.10
C THR A 54 20.31 9.45 11.07
N ALA A 55 19.54 8.42 11.44
CA ALA A 55 20.06 7.06 11.58
C ALA A 55 20.45 6.40 10.26
N TYR A 56 19.82 6.79 9.14
CA TYR A 56 20.00 6.16 7.83
C TYR A 56 20.41 7.14 6.72
N CYS A 57 20.91 8.33 7.06
CA CYS A 57 21.36 9.32 6.08
C CYS A 57 22.46 8.79 5.14
N ASP A 58 23.39 7.99 5.66
CA ASP A 58 24.47 7.36 4.88
C ASP A 58 23.95 6.33 3.86
N ASN A 59 22.71 5.84 4.05
CA ASN A 59 22.07 4.87 3.15
C ASN A 59 21.34 5.53 1.97
N LEU A 60 21.19 6.87 1.95
CA LEU A 60 20.54 7.59 0.84
C LEU A 60 21.19 7.27 -0.51
N LYS A 61 22.53 7.18 -0.55
CA LYS A 61 23.25 6.80 -1.76
C LYS A 61 22.83 5.44 -2.29
N TRP A 62 22.61 4.45 -1.41
CA TRP A 62 22.16 3.12 -1.83
C TRP A 62 20.76 3.16 -2.43
N ILE A 63 19.83 3.92 -1.82
CA ILE A 63 18.46 4.07 -2.34
C ILE A 63 18.49 4.78 -3.70
N ARG A 64 19.22 5.89 -3.80
CA ARG A 64 19.39 6.67 -5.05
C ARG A 64 20.04 5.85 -6.16
N ASN A 65 20.93 4.91 -5.87
CA ASN A 65 21.53 4.06 -6.90
C ASN A 65 20.49 3.18 -7.61
N ASN A 66 19.36 2.86 -6.96
CA ASN A 66 18.28 2.11 -7.58
C ASN A 66 17.39 2.98 -8.48
N TYR A 67 17.54 4.31 -8.45
CA TYR A 67 16.95 5.21 -9.44
C TYR A 67 17.79 5.17 -10.72
N VAL A 68 17.24 4.65 -11.80
CA VAL A 68 17.94 4.46 -13.07
C VAL A 68 17.15 5.06 -14.22
N SER A 69 17.86 5.32 -15.32
CA SER A 69 17.30 5.88 -16.54
C SER A 69 17.58 4.96 -17.72
N GLU A 70 16.57 4.74 -18.54
CA GLU A 70 16.66 3.96 -19.78
C GLU A 70 16.10 4.79 -20.95
N THR A 71 16.27 4.30 -22.17
CA THR A 71 15.77 4.96 -23.38
C THR A 71 14.82 4.05 -24.15
N ILE A 72 13.64 4.56 -24.50
CA ILE A 72 12.69 3.94 -25.43
C ILE A 72 12.66 4.81 -26.70
N GLY A 73 13.22 4.30 -27.79
CA GLY A 73 13.37 5.10 -29.01
C GLY A 73 14.27 6.31 -28.78
N ASP A 74 13.71 7.52 -28.90
CA ASP A 74 14.40 8.79 -28.62
C ASP A 74 14.04 9.37 -27.24
N GLU A 75 13.19 8.67 -26.47
CA GLU A 75 12.66 9.16 -25.21
C GLU A 75 13.34 8.51 -24.00
N LYS A 76 13.79 9.34 -23.07
CA LYS A 76 14.33 8.89 -21.78
C LYS A 76 13.20 8.58 -20.80
N ILE A 77 13.21 7.40 -20.23
CA ILE A 77 12.36 7.01 -19.10
C ILE A 77 13.21 6.82 -17.85
N SER A 78 12.64 7.00 -16.67
CA SER A 78 13.34 6.72 -15.40
C SER A 78 12.38 6.18 -14.36
N GLY A 79 12.93 5.55 -13.34
CA GLY A 79 12.18 4.92 -12.28
C GLY A 79 13.13 4.17 -11.36
N PHE A 80 12.58 3.28 -10.54
CA PHE A 80 13.41 2.44 -9.69
C PHE A 80 13.37 0.97 -10.11
N VAL A 81 14.53 0.33 -9.98
CA VAL A 81 14.68 -1.14 -10.05
C VAL A 81 14.54 -1.75 -8.66
N GLY A 82 14.19 -3.04 -8.59
CA GLY A 82 14.06 -3.76 -7.31
C GLY A 82 15.36 -3.90 -6.52
N GLY A 83 16.50 -3.80 -7.20
CA GLY A 83 17.84 -3.82 -6.64
C GLY A 83 18.90 -3.75 -7.75
N GLN A 84 20.15 -3.50 -7.40
CA GLN A 84 21.24 -3.40 -8.38
C GLN A 84 21.52 -4.72 -9.12
N THR A 85 21.17 -5.86 -8.52
CA THR A 85 21.25 -7.19 -9.17
C THR A 85 20.31 -7.31 -10.38
N LEU A 86 19.26 -6.49 -10.41
CA LEU A 86 18.28 -6.43 -11.49
C LEU A 86 18.55 -5.30 -12.48
N ASN A 87 19.53 -4.44 -12.20
CA ASN A 87 19.94 -3.39 -13.14
C ASN A 87 20.81 -4.01 -14.25
N ILE A 88 20.13 -4.57 -15.26
CA ILE A 88 20.78 -5.22 -16.40
C ILE A 88 21.02 -4.17 -17.48
N PRO A 89 22.28 -4.00 -17.95
CA PRO A 89 22.58 -3.06 -19.04
C PRO A 89 21.73 -3.30 -20.29
N ASP A 90 21.35 -2.20 -20.94
CA ASP A 90 20.56 -2.20 -22.19
C ASP A 90 19.20 -2.91 -22.07
N THR A 91 18.65 -3.01 -20.86
CA THR A 91 17.42 -3.74 -20.55
C THR A 91 16.51 -2.91 -19.64
N ILE A 92 15.26 -2.71 -20.05
CA ILE A 92 14.29 -1.99 -19.21
C ILE A 92 13.86 -2.90 -18.07
N THR A 93 14.28 -2.54 -16.86
CA THR A 93 13.99 -3.28 -15.61
C THR A 93 13.26 -2.44 -14.56
N LEU A 94 12.79 -1.26 -14.97
CA LEU A 94 11.97 -0.37 -14.16
C LEU A 94 10.64 -1.01 -13.79
N SER A 95 10.17 -0.71 -12.59
CA SER A 95 8.91 -1.23 -12.06
C SER A 95 8.12 -0.15 -11.34
N LEU A 96 6.80 -0.07 -11.57
CA LEU A 96 5.91 0.85 -10.89
C LEU A 96 5.95 0.67 -9.35
N PRO A 97 5.75 -0.53 -8.78
CA PRO A 97 5.89 -0.75 -7.34
C PRO A 97 7.23 -0.25 -6.77
N ASN A 98 8.35 -0.63 -7.39
CA ASN A 98 9.67 -0.23 -6.92
C ASN A 98 9.88 1.29 -7.03
N THR A 99 9.33 1.92 -8.07
CA THR A 99 9.35 3.38 -8.23
C THR A 99 8.58 4.07 -7.11
N LEU A 100 7.39 3.58 -6.77
CA LEU A 100 6.63 4.13 -5.64
C LEU A 100 7.37 3.93 -4.31
N PHE A 101 7.86 2.73 -4.02
CA PHE A 101 8.58 2.46 -2.78
C PHE A 101 9.88 3.27 -2.67
N GLY A 102 10.61 3.45 -3.77
CA GLY A 102 11.79 4.32 -3.81
C GLY A 102 11.45 5.77 -3.48
N LEU A 103 10.43 6.33 -4.11
CA LEU A 103 9.97 7.70 -3.86
C LEU A 103 9.49 7.90 -2.42
N LEU A 104 8.64 6.99 -1.91
CA LEU A 104 8.14 7.05 -0.54
C LEU A 104 9.27 6.90 0.49
N THR A 105 10.26 6.05 0.23
CA THR A 105 11.43 5.90 1.11
C THR A 105 12.26 7.19 1.15
N LEU A 106 12.46 7.85 0.01
CA LEU A 106 13.17 9.13 -0.05
C LEU A 106 12.38 10.26 0.63
N ILE A 107 11.04 10.22 0.60
CA ILE A 107 10.16 11.10 1.38
C ILE A 107 10.35 10.85 2.88
N LEU A 108 10.33 9.59 3.32
CA LEU A 108 10.51 9.21 4.72
C LEU A 108 11.86 9.67 5.28
N LEU A 109 12.92 9.59 4.47
CA LEU A 109 14.27 10.06 4.80
C LEU A 109 14.50 11.55 4.50
N ASN A 110 13.45 12.30 4.12
CA ASN A 110 13.48 13.74 3.87
C ASN A 110 14.58 14.16 2.88
N ASP A 111 14.76 13.38 1.82
CA ASP A 111 15.79 13.58 0.81
C ASP A 111 15.41 14.68 -0.20
N LYS A 112 15.46 15.93 0.24
CA LYS A 112 15.15 17.09 -0.62
C LYS A 112 16.10 17.23 -1.79
N GLU A 113 17.36 16.82 -1.65
CA GLU A 113 18.33 16.89 -2.74
C GLU A 113 17.89 16.02 -3.92
N PHE A 114 17.34 14.83 -3.65
CA PHE A 114 16.80 13.98 -4.71
C PHE A 114 15.69 14.70 -5.48
N PHE A 115 14.68 15.22 -4.76
CA PHE A 115 13.52 15.86 -5.37
C PHE A 115 13.84 17.21 -6.04
N ASP A 116 14.84 17.95 -5.56
CA ASP A 116 15.20 19.26 -6.09
C ASP A 116 16.19 19.20 -7.26
N LYS A 117 17.06 18.17 -7.32
CA LYS A 117 18.24 18.16 -8.21
C LYS A 117 18.48 16.87 -8.98
N ILE A 118 18.06 15.71 -8.47
CA ILE A 118 18.43 14.40 -9.06
C ILE A 118 17.29 13.85 -9.91
N VAL A 119 16.06 13.96 -9.41
CA VAL A 119 14.89 13.37 -10.07
C VAL A 119 14.61 14.06 -11.39
N ASP A 120 14.38 13.26 -12.42
CA ASP A 120 13.90 13.70 -13.72
C ASP A 120 12.41 13.37 -13.80
N ILE A 121 11.60 14.31 -13.30
CA ILE A 121 10.14 14.15 -13.15
C ILE A 121 9.51 13.71 -14.47
N GLU A 122 9.88 14.37 -15.57
CA GLU A 122 9.29 14.10 -16.88
C GLU A 122 9.60 12.69 -17.36
N SER A 123 10.80 12.18 -17.11
CA SER A 123 11.16 10.80 -17.46
C SER A 123 10.43 9.75 -16.62
N ILE A 124 10.13 10.01 -15.34
CA ILE A 124 9.29 9.10 -14.53
C ILE A 124 7.84 9.15 -15.00
N CYS A 125 7.31 10.34 -15.27
CA CYS A 125 5.96 10.49 -15.77
C CYS A 125 5.77 9.81 -17.14
N ARG A 126 6.79 9.85 -18.02
CA ARG A 126 6.82 9.07 -19.27
C ARG A 126 6.84 7.57 -19.01
N PHE A 127 7.64 7.08 -18.07
CA PHE A 127 7.60 5.67 -17.67
C PHE A 127 6.19 5.24 -17.22
N VAL A 128 5.54 6.02 -16.35
CA VAL A 128 4.16 5.75 -15.92
C VAL A 128 3.20 5.77 -17.11
N SER A 129 3.33 6.75 -17.99
CA SER A 129 2.53 6.85 -19.23
C SER A 129 2.67 5.60 -20.09
N SER A 130 3.89 5.12 -20.31
CA SER A 130 4.18 3.91 -21.08
C SER A 130 3.59 2.64 -20.46
N CYS A 131 3.32 2.61 -19.16
CA CYS A 131 2.68 1.48 -18.48
C CYS A 131 1.16 1.43 -18.65
N GLN A 132 0.51 2.48 -19.16
CA GLN A 132 -0.93 2.49 -19.34
C GLN A 132 -1.35 1.69 -20.58
N LEU A 133 -2.29 0.77 -20.40
CA LEU A 133 -2.90 -0.01 -21.48
C LEU A 133 -3.91 0.85 -22.24
N LYS A 134 -3.74 0.95 -23.56
CA LYS A 134 -4.60 1.77 -24.43
C LYS A 134 -6.00 1.16 -24.60
N GLU A 135 -6.11 -0.14 -24.40
CA GLU A 135 -7.33 -0.92 -24.63
C GLU A 135 -8.39 -0.65 -23.56
N ASN A 136 -7.97 -0.50 -22.31
CA ASN A 136 -8.88 -0.38 -21.16
C ASN A 136 -8.51 0.72 -20.17
N GLY A 137 -7.33 1.33 -20.22
CA GLY A 137 -6.88 2.36 -19.29
C GLY A 137 -6.26 1.83 -17.99
N ALA A 138 -6.16 0.50 -17.81
CA ALA A 138 -5.45 -0.12 -16.70
C ALA A 138 -3.93 0.06 -16.84
N PHE A 139 -3.17 -0.37 -15.83
CA PHE A 139 -1.71 -0.29 -15.83
C PHE A 139 -1.10 -1.69 -15.65
N VAL A 140 -0.03 -1.95 -16.40
CA VAL A 140 0.93 -3.00 -16.06
C VAL A 140 1.96 -2.45 -15.09
N SER A 141 2.67 -3.31 -14.36
CA SER A 141 3.71 -2.92 -13.41
C SER A 141 5.08 -2.70 -14.06
N VAL A 142 5.33 -3.35 -15.21
CA VAL A 142 6.60 -3.28 -15.96
C VAL A 142 6.37 -3.18 -17.46
N LEU A 143 7.38 -2.71 -18.18
CA LEU A 143 7.40 -2.70 -19.65
C LEU A 143 8.08 -3.96 -20.18
N ASP A 144 7.80 -4.31 -21.43
CA ASP A 144 8.60 -5.28 -22.16
C ASP A 144 10.03 -4.76 -22.27
N TYR A 145 10.96 -5.62 -21.85
CA TYR A 145 12.37 -5.29 -21.67
C TYR A 145 13.10 -4.89 -22.96
N LYS A 146 12.53 -5.19 -24.15
CA LYS A 146 13.10 -4.82 -25.46
C LYS A 146 12.34 -3.71 -26.15
N SER A 147 11.02 -3.81 -26.20
CA SER A 147 10.20 -2.87 -26.98
C SER A 147 9.88 -1.59 -26.21
N GLY A 148 9.90 -1.62 -24.87
CA GLY A 148 9.40 -0.53 -24.03
C GLY A 148 7.88 -0.36 -24.09
N SER A 149 7.15 -1.28 -24.72
CA SER A 149 5.68 -1.30 -24.66
C SER A 149 5.21 -1.91 -23.33
N PRO A 150 3.94 -1.74 -22.91
CA PRO A 150 3.38 -2.51 -21.81
C PRO A 150 3.69 -4.01 -21.92
N SER A 151 4.15 -4.63 -20.83
CA SER A 151 4.45 -6.06 -20.82
C SER A 151 3.18 -6.89 -21.02
N VAL A 152 3.18 -7.78 -22.03
CA VAL A 152 2.03 -8.64 -22.34
C VAL A 152 1.88 -9.84 -21.41
N VAL A 153 2.92 -10.12 -20.61
CA VAL A 153 2.93 -11.22 -19.62
C VAL A 153 2.68 -10.72 -18.20
N ASP A 154 2.67 -9.41 -18.00
CA ASP A 154 2.38 -8.82 -16.72
C ASP A 154 0.86 -8.73 -16.51
N SER A 155 0.45 -8.90 -15.26
CA SER A 155 -0.94 -8.71 -14.87
C SER A 155 -1.30 -7.21 -14.84
N HIS A 156 -2.59 -6.92 -14.97
CA HIS A 156 -3.11 -5.57 -14.75
C HIS A 156 -4.27 -5.64 -13.75
N ASP A 157 -4.17 -4.90 -12.65
CA ASP A 157 -5.23 -4.80 -11.64
C ASP A 157 -5.22 -3.44 -10.94
N LEU A 158 -6.17 -3.24 -10.02
CA LEU A 158 -6.37 -1.97 -9.33
C LEU A 158 -5.14 -1.51 -8.51
N ARG A 159 -4.24 -2.42 -8.11
CA ARG A 159 -3.00 -2.06 -7.39
C ARG A 159 -2.13 -1.18 -8.27
N PHE A 160 -1.94 -1.54 -9.54
CA PHE A 160 -1.09 -0.78 -10.46
C PHE A 160 -1.74 0.55 -10.86
N SER A 161 -3.08 0.62 -10.96
CA SER A 161 -3.80 1.89 -11.09
C SER A 161 -3.53 2.84 -9.92
N TYR A 162 -3.63 2.34 -8.68
CA TYR A 162 -3.32 3.12 -7.49
C TYR A 162 -1.85 3.55 -7.46
N ILE A 163 -0.92 2.65 -7.73
CA ILE A 163 0.52 2.93 -7.74
C ILE A 163 0.86 4.01 -8.76
N ALA A 164 0.38 3.88 -10.01
CA ALA A 164 0.60 4.85 -11.08
C ALA A 164 0.10 6.26 -10.70
N VAL A 165 -1.14 6.35 -10.23
CA VAL A 165 -1.73 7.63 -9.77
C VAL A 165 -0.95 8.21 -8.60
N THR A 166 -0.50 7.37 -7.67
CA THR A 166 0.25 7.81 -6.49
C THR A 166 1.63 8.35 -6.86
N ILE A 167 2.33 7.72 -7.80
CA ILE A 167 3.61 8.24 -8.32
C ILE A 167 3.41 9.62 -8.94
N LEU A 168 2.43 9.77 -9.84
CA LEU A 168 2.13 11.06 -10.47
C LEU A 168 1.74 12.12 -9.45
N TYR A 169 0.98 11.73 -8.41
CA TYR A 169 0.65 12.62 -7.30
C TYR A 169 1.90 13.02 -6.50
N ILE A 170 2.79 12.10 -6.13
CA ILE A 170 4.04 12.46 -5.44
C ILE A 170 4.86 13.46 -6.26
N LEU A 171 4.89 13.30 -7.59
CA LEU A 171 5.65 14.12 -8.52
C LEU A 171 4.97 15.45 -8.93
N GLY A 172 3.85 15.79 -8.31
CA GLY A 172 3.25 17.12 -8.42
C GLY A 172 1.94 17.22 -9.18
N CYS A 173 1.39 16.11 -9.70
CA CYS A 173 0.05 16.14 -10.28
C CYS A 173 -0.99 16.37 -9.16
N ARG A 174 -1.80 17.43 -9.27
CA ARG A 174 -2.83 17.77 -8.25
C ARG A 174 -4.21 17.92 -8.83
N LYS A 175 -4.32 18.28 -10.10
CA LYS A 175 -5.58 18.43 -10.82
C LYS A 175 -5.62 17.53 -12.03
N GLU A 176 -6.81 17.29 -12.55
CA GLU A 176 -7.04 16.44 -13.72
C GLU A 176 -6.15 16.82 -14.91
N GLU A 177 -5.93 18.12 -15.13
CA GLU A 177 -5.09 18.61 -16.23
C GLU A 177 -3.61 18.25 -16.06
N ASP A 178 -3.13 18.04 -14.83
CA ASP A 178 -1.76 17.58 -14.58
C ASP A 178 -1.62 16.10 -14.91
N PHE A 179 -2.56 15.28 -14.46
CA PHE A 179 -2.58 13.85 -14.77
C PHE A 179 -2.77 13.61 -16.28
N ALA A 180 -3.65 14.39 -16.93
CA ALA A 180 -3.97 14.27 -18.35
C ALA A 180 -2.79 14.60 -19.29
N LYS A 181 -1.72 15.22 -18.79
CA LYS A 181 -0.46 15.37 -19.55
C LYS A 181 0.23 14.03 -19.80
N TYR A 182 0.03 13.06 -18.91
CA TYR A 182 0.79 11.82 -18.88
C TYR A 182 -0.08 10.59 -19.11
N ILE A 183 -1.32 10.58 -18.65
CA ILE A 183 -2.19 9.39 -18.72
C ILE A 183 -3.58 9.77 -19.24
N ASP A 184 -4.27 8.82 -19.87
CA ASP A 184 -5.69 8.93 -20.16
C ASP A 184 -6.49 8.69 -18.87
N VAL A 185 -6.83 9.79 -18.19
CA VAL A 185 -7.60 9.78 -16.95
C VAL A 185 -9.00 9.19 -17.17
N ARG A 186 -9.61 9.42 -18.34
CA ARG A 186 -10.98 8.98 -18.61
C ARG A 186 -11.03 7.45 -18.73
N SER A 187 -10.12 6.85 -19.49
CA SER A 187 -10.06 5.39 -19.63
C SER A 187 -9.70 4.72 -18.30
N LEU A 188 -8.75 5.27 -17.55
CA LEU A 188 -8.40 4.80 -16.20
C LEU A 188 -9.61 4.82 -15.25
N VAL A 189 -10.35 5.92 -15.18
CA VAL A 189 -11.54 6.02 -14.33
C VAL A 189 -12.60 5.01 -14.79
N SER A 190 -12.81 4.86 -16.10
CA SER A 190 -13.72 3.85 -16.64
C SER A 190 -13.32 2.44 -16.22
N TYR A 191 -12.02 2.11 -16.25
CA TYR A 191 -11.49 0.84 -15.78
C TYR A 191 -11.77 0.65 -14.29
N ILE A 192 -11.40 1.59 -13.43
CA ILE A 192 -11.62 1.50 -11.98
C ILE A 192 -13.10 1.26 -11.68
N MET A 193 -14.00 2.04 -12.29
CA MET A 193 -15.44 1.91 -12.06
C MET A 193 -16.00 0.58 -12.58
N SER A 194 -15.41 -0.01 -13.63
CA SER A 194 -15.80 -1.33 -14.13
C SER A 194 -15.48 -2.48 -13.15
N GLN A 195 -14.58 -2.25 -12.19
CA GLN A 195 -14.21 -3.22 -11.15
C GLN A 195 -15.09 -3.13 -9.90
N SER A 196 -16.13 -2.28 -9.90
CA SER A 196 -17.09 -2.23 -8.79
C SER A 196 -17.94 -3.49 -8.74
N CYS A 197 -18.14 -4.04 -7.54
CA CYS A 197 -18.96 -5.24 -7.34
C CYS A 197 -20.37 -4.87 -6.87
N SER A 198 -21.35 -5.69 -7.25
CA SER A 198 -22.77 -5.45 -6.94
C SER A 198 -23.06 -5.53 -5.43
N SER A 199 -22.32 -6.38 -4.70
CA SER A 199 -22.35 -6.49 -3.24
C SER A 199 -21.71 -5.30 -2.52
N GLY A 200 -21.05 -4.39 -3.23
CA GLY A 200 -20.23 -3.32 -2.66
C GLY A 200 -18.74 -3.59 -2.89
N GLY A 201 -17.90 -2.59 -2.62
CA GLY A 201 -16.46 -2.72 -2.82
C GLY A 201 -16.05 -2.80 -4.30
N PHE A 202 -14.76 -3.09 -4.49
CA PHE A 202 -14.14 -3.32 -5.79
C PHE A 202 -13.34 -4.60 -5.78
N GLY A 203 -13.28 -5.28 -6.92
CA GLY A 203 -12.49 -6.49 -7.07
C GLY A 203 -12.56 -7.07 -8.48
N ALA A 204 -12.09 -8.31 -8.62
CA ALA A 204 -11.97 -8.99 -9.90
C ALA A 204 -13.04 -10.09 -9.99
N TYR A 205 -13.54 -10.33 -11.21
CA TYR A 205 -14.51 -11.41 -11.50
C TYR A 205 -15.80 -11.35 -10.65
N GLY A 206 -16.19 -10.16 -10.19
CA GLY A 206 -17.38 -9.96 -9.37
C GLY A 206 -17.22 -10.27 -7.88
N GLU A 207 -16.02 -10.68 -7.44
CA GLU A 207 -15.71 -10.87 -6.03
C GLU A 207 -14.97 -9.62 -5.49
N PRO A 208 -15.58 -8.84 -4.58
CA PRO A 208 -14.92 -7.69 -4.00
C PRO A 208 -13.79 -8.10 -3.07
N HIS A 209 -12.74 -7.27 -2.98
CA HIS A 209 -11.57 -7.52 -2.14
C HIS A 209 -11.13 -6.23 -1.44
N ALA A 210 -10.82 -6.28 -0.15
CA ALA A 210 -10.52 -5.08 0.65
C ALA A 210 -9.30 -4.31 0.11
N GLY A 211 -8.25 -5.04 -0.27
CA GLY A 211 -7.07 -4.44 -0.92
C GLY A 211 -7.40 -3.72 -2.24
N TYR A 212 -8.18 -4.34 -3.12
CA TYR A 212 -8.61 -3.72 -4.38
C TYR A 212 -9.56 -2.54 -4.16
N THR A 213 -10.47 -2.66 -3.19
CA THR A 213 -11.34 -1.57 -2.75
C THR A 213 -10.52 -0.37 -2.28
N SER A 214 -9.49 -0.60 -1.45
CA SER A 214 -8.61 0.47 -0.98
C SER A 214 -7.83 1.13 -2.11
N CYS A 215 -7.32 0.33 -3.06
CA CYS A 215 -6.64 0.87 -4.25
C CYS A 215 -7.58 1.73 -5.10
N ALA A 216 -8.79 1.24 -5.41
CA ALA A 216 -9.77 1.96 -6.23
C ALA A 216 -10.20 3.28 -5.57
N VAL A 217 -10.57 3.23 -4.29
CA VAL A 217 -11.04 4.40 -3.54
C VAL A 217 -9.92 5.43 -3.38
N SER A 218 -8.68 4.99 -3.10
CA SER A 218 -7.53 5.88 -2.98
C SER A 218 -7.16 6.52 -4.32
N ALA A 219 -7.14 5.76 -5.41
CA ALA A 219 -6.88 6.28 -6.75
C ALA A 219 -7.93 7.32 -7.16
N LEU A 220 -9.23 7.04 -6.96
CA LEU A 220 -10.30 8.00 -7.23
C LEU A 220 -10.21 9.25 -6.35
N LYS A 221 -9.79 9.10 -5.09
CA LYS A 221 -9.57 10.25 -4.19
C LYS A 221 -8.41 11.13 -4.69
N LEU A 222 -7.28 10.54 -5.07
CA LEU A 222 -6.11 11.26 -5.58
C LEU A 222 -6.40 11.96 -6.91
N LEU A 223 -7.22 11.36 -7.78
CA LEU A 223 -7.68 11.96 -9.04
C LEU A 223 -8.77 13.04 -8.86
N ASN A 224 -9.25 13.26 -7.63
CA ASN A 224 -10.41 14.11 -7.34
C ASN A 224 -11.68 13.67 -8.11
N LYS A 225 -11.93 12.36 -8.15
CA LYS A 225 -13.05 11.69 -8.85
C LYS A 225 -13.89 10.81 -7.92
N LEU A 226 -13.78 10.99 -6.61
CA LEU A 226 -14.51 10.18 -5.62
C LEU A 226 -16.04 10.34 -5.74
N ASP A 227 -16.50 11.48 -6.24
CA ASP A 227 -17.90 11.81 -6.53
C ASP A 227 -18.53 10.94 -7.62
N LEU A 228 -17.73 10.28 -8.45
CA LEU A 228 -18.21 9.33 -9.45
C LEU A 228 -18.72 8.02 -8.83
N ILE A 229 -18.34 7.72 -7.58
CA ILE A 229 -18.96 6.64 -6.81
C ILE A 229 -20.36 7.11 -6.42
N GLN A 230 -21.36 6.64 -7.17
CA GLN A 230 -22.76 6.97 -6.92
C GLN A 230 -23.13 6.70 -5.47
N LYS A 231 -24.00 7.54 -4.89
CA LYS A 231 -24.41 7.46 -3.49
C LYS A 231 -24.80 6.03 -3.04
N SER A 232 -25.60 5.33 -3.84
CA SER A 232 -26.03 3.96 -3.52
C SER A 232 -24.88 2.94 -3.57
N GLN A 233 -23.92 3.09 -4.48
CA GLN A 233 -22.71 2.26 -4.52
C GLN A 233 -21.79 2.56 -3.34
N LYS A 234 -21.68 3.84 -2.98
CA LYS A 234 -20.90 4.28 -1.82
C LYS A 234 -21.46 3.69 -0.53
N GLU A 235 -22.77 3.77 -0.31
CA GLU A 235 -23.46 3.17 0.84
C GLU A 235 -23.21 1.66 0.90
N ARG A 236 -23.45 0.92 -0.19
CA ARG A 236 -23.13 -0.52 -0.24
C ARG A 236 -21.67 -0.83 0.03
N THR A 237 -20.75 0.01 -0.44
CA THR A 237 -19.31 -0.19 -0.21
C THR A 237 -18.95 0.05 1.25
N ILE A 238 -19.57 1.04 1.91
CA ILE A 238 -19.40 1.27 3.34
C ILE A 238 -19.95 0.07 4.13
N ASP A 239 -21.17 -0.38 3.83
CA ASP A 239 -21.77 -1.55 4.49
C ASP A 239 -20.88 -2.79 4.32
N TRP A 240 -20.46 -3.07 3.09
CA TRP A 240 -19.55 -4.16 2.77
C TRP A 240 -18.24 -4.09 3.55
N LEU A 241 -17.63 -2.90 3.68
CA LEU A 241 -16.41 -2.70 4.47
C LEU A 241 -16.64 -2.91 5.97
N LEU A 242 -17.79 -2.50 6.51
CA LEU A 242 -18.12 -2.68 7.92
C LEU A 242 -18.35 -4.16 8.26
N GLU A 243 -18.98 -4.91 7.35
CA GLU A 243 -19.18 -6.36 7.46
C GLU A 243 -17.87 -7.17 7.33
N ARG A 244 -16.73 -6.53 7.10
CA ARG A 244 -15.41 -7.16 7.17
C ARG A 244 -14.86 -7.24 8.58
N GLN A 245 -15.38 -6.45 9.54
CA GLN A 245 -14.95 -6.56 10.92
C GLN A 245 -15.51 -7.86 11.53
N VAL A 246 -14.63 -8.80 11.87
CA VAL A 246 -15.02 -10.11 12.40
C VAL A 246 -15.54 -9.95 13.83
N SER A 247 -16.66 -10.63 14.12
CA SER A 247 -17.30 -10.62 15.43
C SER A 247 -17.54 -12.04 15.92
N ASN A 248 -17.16 -12.34 17.16
CA ASN A 248 -17.58 -13.56 17.85
C ASN A 248 -18.92 -13.38 18.61
N GLU A 249 -19.48 -12.18 18.57
CA GLU A 249 -20.80 -11.86 19.10
C GLU A 249 -21.86 -11.87 17.99
N GLY A 250 -23.11 -12.10 18.37
CA GLY A 250 -24.26 -12.02 17.47
C GLY A 250 -24.34 -13.18 16.46
N PHE A 251 -24.86 -12.90 15.26
CA PHE A 251 -25.09 -13.94 14.25
C PHE A 251 -23.81 -14.48 13.62
N MET A 252 -22.70 -13.74 13.66
CA MET A 252 -21.41 -14.22 13.17
C MET A 252 -20.87 -15.37 14.03
N GLY A 253 -21.11 -15.36 15.35
CA GLY A 253 -20.74 -16.48 16.24
C GLY A 253 -21.47 -17.80 15.94
N VAL A 254 -22.54 -17.78 15.15
CA VAL A 254 -23.25 -19.01 14.73
C VAL A 254 -22.58 -19.65 13.50
N GLN A 255 -21.61 -18.97 12.87
CA GLN A 255 -20.92 -19.47 11.68
C GLN A 255 -19.90 -20.57 11.96
N ASP A 256 -19.52 -20.81 13.22
CA ASP A 256 -18.58 -21.86 13.64
C ASP A 256 -18.93 -23.26 13.07
N ILE A 257 -20.22 -23.51 12.82
CA ILE A 257 -20.70 -24.79 12.28
C ILE A 257 -20.63 -24.86 10.74
N SER A 258 -20.63 -23.71 10.05
CA SER A 258 -20.85 -23.63 8.59
C SER A 258 -19.75 -22.91 7.80
N ASN A 259 -18.81 -22.26 8.47
CA ASN A 259 -17.72 -21.52 7.86
C ASN A 259 -16.39 -22.02 8.44
N GLU A 260 -15.68 -22.85 7.68
CA GLU A 260 -14.36 -23.37 8.08
C GLU A 260 -13.31 -22.26 8.27
N CYS A 261 -13.56 -21.05 7.76
CA CYS A 261 -12.68 -19.89 7.89
C CYS A 261 -13.14 -18.91 8.97
N TYR A 262 -14.01 -19.33 9.88
CA TYR A 262 -14.38 -18.55 11.06
C TYR A 262 -13.54 -19.00 12.25
N ASP A 263 -12.90 -18.03 12.92
CA ASP A 263 -12.18 -18.21 14.16
C ASP A 263 -12.72 -17.20 15.19
N GLU A 264 -13.10 -17.66 16.39
CA GLU A 264 -13.55 -16.76 17.47
C GLU A 264 -12.44 -15.80 17.93
N GLU A 265 -11.17 -16.21 17.76
CA GLU A 265 -10.00 -15.42 18.13
C GLU A 265 -9.69 -14.30 17.11
N ASP A 266 -10.35 -14.32 15.93
CA ASP A 266 -10.32 -13.23 14.95
C ASP A 266 -11.19 -12.03 15.34
N HIS A 267 -11.89 -12.09 16.48
CA HIS A 267 -12.76 -11.01 16.96
C HIS A 267 -12.08 -9.64 16.98
N GLY A 268 -12.67 -8.70 16.24
CA GLY A 268 -12.16 -7.34 16.09
C GLY A 268 -11.24 -7.12 14.89
N GLY A 269 -10.66 -8.20 14.36
CA GLY A 269 -9.88 -8.19 13.12
C GLY A 269 -10.74 -7.95 11.89
N PHE A 270 -10.09 -7.83 10.72
CA PHE A 270 -10.77 -7.62 9.45
C PHE A 270 -10.42 -8.74 8.48
N GLN A 271 -11.44 -9.29 7.80
CA GLN A 271 -11.27 -10.20 6.66
C GLN A 271 -11.25 -9.42 5.34
N GLY A 272 -10.53 -9.93 4.33
CA GLY A 272 -10.39 -9.23 3.05
C GLY A 272 -11.59 -9.40 2.11
N ARG A 273 -12.37 -10.46 2.34
CA ARG A 273 -13.52 -10.93 1.56
C ARG A 273 -14.45 -11.71 2.49
N GLU A 274 -15.67 -11.99 2.07
CA GLU A 274 -16.63 -12.78 2.82
C GLU A 274 -16.11 -14.20 3.13
N ASN A 275 -16.39 -14.68 4.35
CA ASN A 275 -16.08 -16.03 4.82
C ASN A 275 -14.58 -16.39 4.71
N LYS A 276 -13.71 -15.47 5.11
CA LYS A 276 -12.26 -15.65 5.21
C LYS A 276 -11.77 -15.28 6.61
N TYR A 277 -10.62 -15.82 6.99
CA TYR A 277 -9.95 -15.41 8.22
C TYR A 277 -9.65 -13.91 8.24
N ALA A 278 -9.60 -13.34 9.44
CA ALA A 278 -9.03 -12.03 9.63
C ALA A 278 -7.52 -12.04 9.32
N ASP A 279 -7.03 -10.88 8.91
CA ASP A 279 -5.63 -10.67 8.59
C ASP A 279 -5.25 -9.25 9.01
N THR A 280 -4.09 -9.10 9.65
CA THR A 280 -3.50 -7.84 10.07
C THR A 280 -3.57 -6.77 8.98
N CYS A 281 -3.29 -7.12 7.72
CA CYS A 281 -3.25 -6.12 6.65
C CYS A 281 -4.63 -5.56 6.30
N TYR A 282 -5.70 -6.33 6.43
CA TYR A 282 -7.05 -5.88 6.08
C TYR A 282 -7.61 -4.88 7.08
N ALA A 283 -7.07 -4.82 8.30
CA ALA A 283 -7.37 -3.75 9.23
C ALA A 283 -7.01 -2.37 8.62
N PHE A 284 -5.83 -2.26 7.98
CA PHE A 284 -5.46 -1.04 7.26
C PHE A 284 -6.34 -0.83 6.02
N TRP A 285 -6.45 -1.84 5.15
CA TRP A 285 -7.15 -1.68 3.87
C TRP A 285 -8.62 -1.29 4.04
N CYS A 286 -9.31 -1.87 5.03
CA CYS A 286 -10.70 -1.55 5.32
C CYS A 286 -10.84 -0.18 5.97
N LEU A 287 -10.07 0.12 7.02
CA LEU A 287 -10.17 1.40 7.72
C LEU A 287 -9.71 2.58 6.86
N ASN A 288 -8.71 2.41 5.99
CA ASN A 288 -8.31 3.44 5.04
C ASN A 288 -9.47 3.77 4.08
N SER A 289 -10.08 2.74 3.47
CA SER A 289 -11.22 2.90 2.58
C SER A 289 -12.40 3.58 3.28
N LEU A 290 -12.73 3.14 4.50
CA LEU A 290 -13.78 3.75 5.32
C LEU A 290 -13.47 5.22 5.65
N SER A 291 -12.22 5.56 5.98
CA SER A 291 -11.82 6.93 6.30
C SER A 291 -11.96 7.89 5.12
N ILE A 292 -11.79 7.40 3.88
CA ILE A 292 -11.96 8.18 2.66
C ILE A 292 -13.45 8.36 2.33
N LEU A 293 -14.26 7.32 2.52
CA LEU A 293 -15.68 7.32 2.15
C LEU A 293 -16.58 7.97 3.22
N GLU A 294 -16.32 7.73 4.50
CA GLU A 294 -17.15 8.19 5.61
C GLU A 294 -16.28 8.86 6.70
N PRO A 295 -16.30 10.20 6.80
CA PRO A 295 -15.51 10.93 7.80
C PRO A 295 -15.77 10.49 9.26
N ASN A 296 -16.96 9.96 9.56
CA ASN A 296 -17.32 9.45 10.90
C ASN A 296 -17.13 7.94 11.05
N TYR A 297 -16.34 7.27 10.21
CA TYR A 297 -16.21 5.80 10.22
C TYR A 297 -15.89 5.18 11.60
N LYS A 298 -15.17 5.90 12.48
CA LYS A 298 -14.86 5.46 13.85
C LYS A 298 -16.10 5.25 14.73
N LYS A 299 -17.26 5.82 14.35
CA LYS A 299 -18.55 5.59 15.01
C LYS A 299 -19.29 4.37 14.43
N LEU A 300 -18.86 3.88 13.27
CA LEU A 300 -19.49 2.79 12.54
C LEU A 300 -18.76 1.45 12.73
N CYS A 301 -17.46 1.49 13.02
CA CYS A 301 -16.65 0.31 13.32
C CYS A 301 -16.03 0.41 14.72
N ASN A 302 -15.74 -0.74 15.33
CA ASN A 302 -15.16 -0.79 16.66
C ASN A 302 -13.63 -0.76 16.59
N THR A 303 -13.05 0.44 16.52
CA THR A 303 -11.59 0.61 16.42
C THR A 303 -10.82 0.12 17.65
N GLU A 304 -11.45 0.04 18.82
CA GLU A 304 -10.79 -0.51 20.02
C GLU A 304 -10.65 -2.04 19.92
N LEU A 305 -11.61 -2.73 19.32
CA LEU A 305 -11.46 -4.15 19.02
C LEU A 305 -10.40 -4.41 17.95
N VAL A 306 -10.22 -3.50 16.98
CA VAL A 306 -9.11 -3.60 16.01
C VAL A 306 -7.76 -3.53 16.72
N LYS A 307 -7.59 -2.55 17.64
CA LYS A 307 -6.37 -2.46 18.45
C LYS A 307 -6.15 -3.72 19.27
N LYS A 308 -7.22 -4.26 19.87
CA LYS A 308 -7.17 -5.49 20.66
C LYS A 308 -6.71 -6.68 19.81
N TYR A 309 -7.31 -6.88 18.64
CA TYR A 309 -6.89 -7.93 17.71
C TYR A 309 -5.40 -7.79 17.36
N LEU A 310 -4.95 -6.61 16.95
CA LEU A 310 -3.53 -6.41 16.63
C LEU A 310 -2.63 -6.72 17.84
N LEU A 311 -2.90 -6.11 19.00
CA LEU A 311 -1.98 -6.15 20.15
C LEU A 311 -2.00 -7.47 20.93
N ASP A 312 -3.15 -8.12 21.01
CA ASP A 312 -3.33 -9.36 21.78
C ASP A 312 -3.17 -10.62 20.90
N ARG A 313 -3.53 -10.57 19.60
CA ARG A 313 -3.54 -11.73 18.70
C ARG A 313 -2.34 -11.77 17.76
N THR A 314 -2.15 -10.72 16.96
CA THR A 314 -1.17 -10.79 15.85
C THR A 314 0.20 -10.22 16.18
N GLN A 315 0.37 -9.53 17.30
CA GLN A 315 1.67 -9.06 17.78
C GLN A 315 2.54 -10.24 18.23
N ASP A 316 3.71 -10.42 17.61
CA ASP A 316 4.70 -11.38 18.09
C ASP A 316 5.37 -10.85 19.36
N VAL A 317 4.89 -11.36 20.50
CA VAL A 317 5.40 -11.00 21.83
C VAL A 317 6.81 -11.50 22.08
N LEU A 318 7.38 -12.42 21.29
CA LEU A 318 8.71 -12.97 21.45
C LEU A 318 9.75 -12.16 20.68
N THR A 319 9.56 -11.98 19.36
CA THR A 319 10.57 -11.33 18.51
C THR A 319 10.23 -9.90 18.10
N GLY A 320 8.98 -9.47 18.28
CA GLY A 320 8.44 -8.24 17.72
C GLY A 320 7.96 -8.44 16.28
N GLY A 321 7.30 -7.41 15.75
CA GLY A 321 6.58 -7.49 14.49
C GLY A 321 5.12 -7.94 14.67
N PHE A 322 4.35 -7.82 13.60
CA PHE A 322 3.02 -8.41 13.49
C PHE A 322 3.03 -9.54 12.48
N MET A 323 2.36 -10.60 12.86
CA MET A 323 2.02 -11.76 12.03
C MET A 323 0.80 -11.43 11.17
N LYS A 324 0.59 -12.20 10.11
CA LYS A 324 -0.62 -12.13 9.30
C LYS A 324 -1.87 -12.40 10.13
N ASN A 325 -1.84 -13.54 10.82
CA ASN A 325 -2.79 -14.01 11.83
C ASN A 325 -1.94 -14.55 13.01
N ASP A 326 -2.26 -15.68 13.62
CA ASP A 326 -1.44 -16.34 14.65
C ASP A 326 -0.78 -17.65 14.19
N GLU A 327 -0.92 -18.00 12.90
CA GLU A 327 -0.40 -19.25 12.33
C GLU A 327 0.95 -19.07 11.62
N GLU A 328 1.31 -17.84 11.26
CA GLU A 328 2.50 -17.50 10.47
C GLU A 328 3.48 -16.63 11.28
N ASP A 329 4.77 -16.68 10.94
CA ASP A 329 5.79 -15.81 11.55
C ASP A 329 5.55 -14.32 11.22
N ALA A 330 6.01 -13.42 12.11
CA ALA A 330 5.93 -12.00 11.85
C ALA A 330 6.79 -11.58 10.65
N ASP A 331 6.24 -10.73 9.78
CA ASP A 331 6.92 -10.20 8.60
C ASP A 331 6.80 -8.68 8.50
N LEU A 332 7.60 -8.07 7.63
CA LEU A 332 7.64 -6.61 7.47
C LEU A 332 6.36 -6.00 6.91
N TYR A 333 5.64 -6.71 6.04
CA TYR A 333 4.44 -6.18 5.41
C TYR A 333 3.30 -6.09 6.43
N HIS A 334 3.02 -7.17 7.17
CA HIS A 334 2.02 -7.16 8.22
C HIS A 334 2.47 -6.28 9.40
N THR A 335 3.76 -6.24 9.72
CA THR A 335 4.28 -5.30 10.74
C THR A 335 4.00 -3.85 10.37
N CYS A 336 4.31 -3.45 9.13
CA CYS A 336 4.05 -2.10 8.63
C CYS A 336 2.57 -1.77 8.67
N LEU A 337 1.71 -2.64 8.16
CA LEU A 337 0.28 -2.37 8.10
C LEU A 337 -0.40 -2.43 9.47
N GLY A 338 0.07 -3.26 10.40
CA GLY A 338 -0.38 -3.26 11.80
C GLY A 338 -0.05 -1.93 12.49
N ILE A 339 1.20 -1.47 12.40
CA ILE A 339 1.64 -0.18 12.96
C ILE A 339 0.89 0.98 12.29
N THR A 340 0.81 0.98 10.97
CA THR A 340 0.11 1.99 10.19
C THR A 340 -1.37 2.03 10.55
N THR A 341 -2.01 0.89 10.80
CA THR A 341 -3.41 0.84 11.27
C THR A 341 -3.58 1.54 12.61
N LEU A 342 -2.69 1.28 13.58
CA LEU A 342 -2.73 1.98 14.87
C LEU A 342 -2.58 3.49 14.67
N LYS A 343 -1.66 3.93 13.81
CA LYS A 343 -1.45 5.35 13.48
C LYS A 343 -2.61 5.98 12.71
N LEU A 344 -3.29 5.23 11.86
CA LEU A 344 -4.51 5.68 11.18
C LEU A 344 -5.64 5.92 12.19
N ILE A 345 -5.81 5.03 13.18
CA ILE A 345 -6.79 5.21 14.25
C ILE A 345 -6.43 6.42 15.14
N GLU A 346 -5.15 6.71 15.36
CA GLU A 346 -4.68 7.89 16.10
C GLU A 346 -4.78 9.19 15.30
N GLY A 347 -4.95 9.14 13.98
CA GLY A 347 -4.97 10.32 13.11
C GLY A 347 -3.56 10.83 12.76
N GLU A 348 -2.55 9.96 12.87
CA GLU A 348 -1.14 10.27 12.62
C GLU A 348 -0.60 9.63 11.32
N CYS A 349 -1.48 9.07 10.48
CA CYS A 349 -1.15 8.47 9.19
C CYS A 349 -1.79 9.23 8.02
N ASN A 350 -1.04 9.43 6.94
CA ASN A 350 -1.62 9.68 5.61
C ASN A 350 -1.98 8.34 4.97
N GLY A 351 -3.25 7.93 5.08
CA GLY A 351 -3.72 6.64 4.58
C GLY A 351 -3.67 6.48 3.06
N LEU A 352 -3.71 7.59 2.30
CA LEU A 352 -3.58 7.57 0.84
C LEU A 352 -2.18 7.20 0.37
N LEU A 353 -1.16 7.42 1.20
CA LEU A 353 0.25 7.17 0.87
C LEU A 353 0.88 6.09 1.75
N CYS A 354 0.15 5.59 2.75
CA CYS A 354 0.62 4.62 3.74
C CYS A 354 1.93 5.08 4.44
N ILE A 355 2.01 6.36 4.81
CA ILE A 355 3.14 6.93 5.54
C ILE A 355 2.68 7.80 6.71
N PRO A 356 3.53 8.05 7.72
CA PRO A 356 3.21 8.97 8.81
C PRO A 356 2.87 10.38 8.29
N SER A 357 1.85 11.01 8.86
CA SER A 357 1.38 12.34 8.42
C SER A 357 2.48 13.40 8.55
N HIS A 358 3.42 13.25 9.48
CA HIS A 358 4.52 14.19 9.65
C HIS A 358 5.51 14.14 8.47
N ALA A 359 5.73 12.98 7.86
CA ALA A 359 6.59 12.83 6.69
C ALA A 359 5.90 13.41 5.44
N ALA A 360 4.63 13.08 5.23
CA ALA A 360 3.82 13.64 4.12
C ALA A 360 3.80 15.18 4.13
N ARG A 361 3.61 15.80 5.31
CA ARG A 361 3.59 17.27 5.45
C ARG A 361 4.89 17.96 5.02
N LYS A 362 6.06 17.31 5.15
CA LYS A 362 7.35 17.91 4.73
C LYS A 362 7.42 18.13 3.21
N PHE A 363 6.61 17.40 2.44
CA PHE A 363 6.56 17.44 0.99
C PHE A 363 5.24 18.01 0.43
N ASN A 364 4.39 18.58 1.29
CA ASN A 364 3.06 19.08 0.92
C ASN A 364 2.15 18.01 0.27
N LEU A 365 2.15 16.81 0.87
CA LEU A 365 1.38 15.64 0.47
C LEU A 365 0.27 15.28 1.46
#